data_AF-A0A8X6IUR8-F1
#
_entry.id   AF-A0A8X6IUR8-F1
#
_cell.length_a   1.000
_cell.length_b   1.000
_cell.length_c   1.000
_cell.angle_alpha   90.00
_cell.angle_beta   90.00
_cell.angle_gamma   90.00
#
_symmetry.space_group_name_H-M   'P 1'
#
loop_
_entity.id
_entity.type
_entity.pdbx_description
1 polymer ?
#
loop_
_entity_poly.entity_id
_entity_poly.type
_entity_poly.pdbx_seq_one_letter_code
_entity_poly.pdbx_strand_id
1 'polypeptide(L)'
;MDSFSNTDVDFIERFLCAFKTLGGDEQGFIDYEHFEQLLQQNHSADAKDILDLIKTENHVKNEKLNFVSLCSSVLSVKAVFNSALENGKAIIHNPRIDTRTFTRNKGSARISSSQNDKTATDLPSERGISKYLKGMLFNVNGDLFSYRYQLELLENSVVEIFATAISSRGELDAAVPIEILVFQDGKNKIFITSSTLKNNDGYCSLKFNFKKGKYILIPILLKWNVIGKSNSFDSLNLESLIHVEEESNITLTPACENALRIIFDCIDLDENGLLNQSEFDYFIRHTSGETAAEEWTTIEDNFKMENHQLTFDGFLELYKMVLQTDPSDVMNMLQLMGVNESLELENAMPFRLVVKSIGAKFNIHPLPVSPFKEVSDKVLRKLAVEQGVSRKVKNMNDLFLFNHRLAHRATLVIQNQSHSRIMLKLDCNKSINCESHRGSLDFSVEVLPRTSVIGHHLFPVDHTQEWMVECTESFN
;
A
#
# COMPACT_ATOMS: atom_id res chain seq x y z
N MET A 1 12.01 -19.11 20.93
CA MET A 1 11.17 -18.60 22.03
C MET A 1 11.70 -17.21 22.33
N ASP A 2 11.15 -16.22 21.64
CA ASP A 2 11.54 -14.83 21.82
C ASP A 2 10.85 -14.29 23.09
N SER A 3 11.61 -13.58 23.93
CA SER A 3 11.11 -13.07 25.20
C SER A 3 10.09 -11.95 24.98
N PHE A 4 8.88 -12.11 25.50
CA PHE A 4 7.80 -11.12 25.48
C PHE A 4 8.25 -9.77 26.08
N SER A 5 7.76 -8.65 25.51
CA SER A 5 8.02 -7.33 26.07
C SER A 5 7.26 -7.11 27.38
N ASN A 6 7.73 -6.22 28.27
CA ASN A 6 7.04 -5.90 29.52
C ASN A 6 5.59 -5.39 29.32
N THR A 7 5.30 -4.80 28.15
CA THR A 7 3.95 -4.39 27.74
C THR A 7 3.06 -5.58 27.33
N ASP A 8 3.63 -6.64 26.77
CA ASP A 8 2.88 -7.86 26.44
C ASP A 8 2.53 -8.64 27.70
N VAL A 9 3.43 -8.64 28.69
CA VAL A 9 3.19 -9.25 30.00
C VAL A 9 2.05 -8.55 30.74
N ASP A 10 2.02 -7.21 30.78
CA ASP A 10 0.94 -6.44 31.43
C ASP A 10 -0.40 -6.58 30.67
N PHE A 11 -0.37 -6.74 29.33
CA PHE A 11 -1.56 -7.06 28.54
C PHE A 11 -2.11 -8.45 28.88
N ILE A 12 -1.26 -9.47 28.89
CA ILE A 12 -1.62 -10.86 29.20
C ILE A 12 -2.16 -10.95 30.64
N GLU A 13 -1.57 -10.24 31.60
CA GLU A 13 -2.03 -10.22 32.99
C GLU A 13 -3.44 -9.58 33.14
N ARG A 14 -3.71 -8.46 32.46
CA ARG A 14 -5.05 -7.84 32.47
C ARG A 14 -6.10 -8.69 31.77
N PHE A 15 -5.72 -9.37 30.69
CA PHE A 15 -6.62 -10.26 29.95
C PHE A 15 -6.89 -11.55 30.71
N LEU A 16 -5.89 -12.13 31.39
CA LEU A 16 -6.07 -13.25 32.32
C LEU A 16 -7.00 -12.89 33.48
N CYS A 17 -6.95 -11.64 33.97
CA CYS A 17 -7.86 -11.20 35.02
C CYS A 17 -9.32 -11.11 34.53
N ALA A 18 -9.56 -10.65 33.30
CA ALA A 18 -10.88 -10.71 32.66
C ALA A 18 -11.30 -12.16 32.37
N PHE A 19 -10.35 -13.03 32.02
CA PHE A 19 -10.60 -14.43 31.71
C PHE A 19 -10.99 -15.28 32.93
N LYS A 20 -10.45 -14.97 34.12
CA LYS A 20 -10.92 -15.55 35.38
C LYS A 20 -12.40 -15.25 35.66
N THR A 21 -12.93 -14.12 35.16
CA THR A 21 -14.36 -13.80 35.29
C THR A 21 -15.27 -14.61 34.36
N LEU A 22 -14.68 -15.28 33.36
CA LEU A 22 -15.37 -16.17 32.40
C LEU A 22 -15.26 -17.66 32.78
N GLY A 23 -14.78 -17.98 33.98
CA GLY A 23 -14.68 -19.37 34.47
C GLY A 23 -13.34 -20.07 34.18
N GLY A 24 -12.33 -19.34 33.72
CA GLY A 24 -10.97 -19.86 33.55
C GLY A 24 -10.20 -20.05 34.88
N ASP A 25 -9.29 -21.02 34.92
CA ASP A 25 -8.44 -21.29 36.08
C ASP A 25 -7.17 -20.41 36.13
N GLU A 26 -6.42 -20.50 37.24
CA GLU A 26 -5.22 -19.69 37.45
C GLU A 26 -4.05 -20.04 36.52
N GLN A 27 -4.13 -21.17 35.83
CA GLN A 27 -3.14 -21.61 34.86
C GLN A 27 -3.51 -21.19 33.42
N GLY A 28 -4.64 -20.48 33.25
CA GLY A 28 -5.09 -19.95 31.98
C GLY A 28 -5.81 -20.98 31.11
N PHE A 29 -6.45 -21.98 31.72
CA PHE A 29 -7.31 -22.93 31.03
C PHE A 29 -8.78 -22.67 31.29
N ILE A 30 -9.62 -22.90 30.29
CA ILE A 30 -11.08 -22.92 30.43
C ILE A 30 -11.62 -24.20 29.80
N ASP A 31 -12.75 -24.67 30.30
CA ASP A 31 -13.51 -25.71 29.62
C ASP A 31 -13.91 -25.25 28.21
N TYR A 32 -13.56 -26.04 27.20
CA TYR A 32 -13.72 -25.63 25.80
C TYR A 32 -15.20 -25.56 25.40
N GLU A 33 -16.04 -26.45 25.92
CA GLU A 33 -17.48 -26.45 25.64
C GLU A 33 -18.16 -25.20 26.25
N HIS A 34 -17.77 -24.84 27.48
CA HIS A 34 -18.22 -23.61 28.11
C HIS A 34 -17.80 -22.35 27.33
N PHE A 35 -16.56 -22.32 26.85
CA PHE A 35 -16.04 -21.21 26.05
C PHE A 35 -16.73 -21.09 24.68
N GLU A 36 -16.98 -22.21 24.00
CA GLU A 36 -17.69 -22.25 22.72
C GLU A 36 -19.13 -21.72 22.86
N GLN A 37 -19.83 -22.07 23.95
CA GLN A 37 -21.16 -21.53 24.25
C GLN A 37 -21.14 -20.02 24.48
N LEU A 38 -20.15 -19.48 25.20
CA LEU A 38 -19.98 -18.04 25.41
C LEU A 38 -19.70 -17.28 24.11
N LEU A 39 -18.93 -17.88 23.20
CA LEU A 39 -18.62 -17.28 21.90
C LEU A 39 -19.85 -17.25 20.99
N GLN A 40 -20.60 -18.34 20.95
CA GLN A 40 -21.80 -18.48 20.09
C GLN A 40 -22.97 -17.61 20.56
N GLN A 41 -23.05 -17.27 21.85
CA GLN A 41 -24.05 -16.34 22.39
C GLN A 41 -23.87 -14.89 21.90
N ASN A 42 -22.68 -14.50 21.44
CA ASN A 42 -22.38 -13.13 21.03
C ASN A 42 -22.67 -12.82 19.56
N HIS A 43 -23.15 -13.80 18.76
CA HIS A 43 -23.58 -13.62 17.35
C HIS A 43 -22.64 -12.80 16.45
N SER A 44 -21.32 -12.79 16.69
CA SER A 44 -20.35 -12.13 15.80
C SER A 44 -19.99 -13.03 14.62
N ALA A 45 -19.83 -12.46 13.43
CA ALA A 45 -19.30 -13.16 12.26
C ALA A 45 -17.95 -13.85 12.58
N ASP A 46 -17.14 -13.18 13.41
CA ASP A 46 -15.81 -13.60 13.82
C ASP A 46 -15.80 -14.80 14.79
N ALA A 47 -16.95 -15.19 15.37
CA ALA A 47 -17.00 -16.30 16.32
C ALA A 47 -16.64 -17.63 15.65
N LYS A 48 -17.03 -17.79 14.37
CA LYS A 48 -16.69 -18.97 13.58
C LYS A 48 -15.19 -19.04 13.29
N ASP A 49 -14.59 -17.91 12.90
CA ASP A 49 -13.17 -17.83 12.57
C ASP A 49 -12.28 -18.09 13.79
N ILE A 50 -12.70 -17.63 14.98
CA ILE A 50 -11.99 -17.91 16.24
C ILE A 50 -12.09 -19.40 16.59
N LEU A 51 -13.24 -20.04 16.41
CA LEU A 51 -13.39 -21.48 16.65
C LEU A 51 -12.58 -22.31 15.64
N ASP A 52 -12.50 -21.87 14.39
CA ASP A 52 -11.70 -22.52 13.35
C ASP A 52 -10.20 -22.34 13.60
N LEU A 53 -9.76 -21.19 14.12
CA LEU A 53 -8.38 -20.95 14.57
C LEU A 53 -8.01 -21.87 15.75
N ILE A 54 -8.88 -21.97 16.75
CA ILE A 54 -8.67 -22.83 17.93
C ILE A 54 -8.49 -24.30 17.52
N LYS A 55 -9.26 -24.76 16.53
CA LYS A 55 -9.18 -26.13 16.00
C LYS A 55 -7.93 -26.34 15.15
N THR A 56 -7.63 -25.41 14.25
CA THR A 56 -6.49 -25.50 13.31
C THR A 56 -5.15 -25.47 14.04
N GLU A 57 -5.02 -24.64 15.08
CA GLU A 57 -3.77 -24.48 15.84
C GLU A 57 -3.68 -25.38 17.09
N ASN A 58 -4.65 -26.27 17.29
CA ASN A 58 -4.65 -27.30 18.34
C ASN A 58 -4.45 -26.73 19.76
N HIS A 59 -5.16 -25.64 20.08
CA HIS A 59 -5.09 -24.98 21.39
C HIS A 59 -5.90 -25.68 22.48
N VAL A 60 -6.66 -26.72 22.13
CA VAL A 60 -7.45 -27.52 23.07
C VAL A 60 -6.69 -28.79 23.43
N LYS A 61 -6.47 -29.02 24.72
CA LYS A 61 -5.87 -30.26 25.24
C LYS A 61 -6.71 -30.78 26.39
N ASN A 62 -7.10 -32.05 26.30
CA ASN A 62 -7.97 -32.72 27.30
C ASN A 62 -9.26 -31.91 27.58
N GLU A 63 -9.97 -31.53 26.52
CA GLU A 63 -11.24 -30.75 26.57
C GLU A 63 -11.12 -29.35 27.20
N LYS A 64 -9.89 -28.91 27.50
CA LYS A 64 -9.60 -27.58 28.02
C LYS A 64 -8.86 -26.75 26.97
N LEU A 65 -9.37 -25.54 26.74
CA LEU A 65 -8.71 -24.55 25.90
C LEU A 65 -7.56 -23.91 26.69
N ASN A 66 -6.35 -23.96 26.15
CA ASN A 66 -5.22 -23.19 26.66
C ASN A 66 -5.32 -21.75 26.16
N PHE A 67 -5.90 -20.88 26.97
CA PHE A 67 -6.18 -19.51 26.60
C PHE A 67 -4.94 -18.65 26.50
N VAL A 68 -3.89 -18.96 27.28
CA VAL A 68 -2.59 -18.28 27.16
C VAL A 68 -1.95 -18.61 25.81
N SER A 69 -2.05 -19.86 25.35
CA SER A 69 -1.59 -20.27 24.02
C SER A 69 -2.41 -19.59 22.92
N LEU A 70 -3.74 -19.56 23.03
CA LEU A 70 -4.60 -18.88 22.07
C LEU A 70 -4.32 -17.37 22.02
N CYS A 71 -4.21 -16.71 23.18
CA CYS A 71 -3.84 -15.30 23.25
C CYS A 71 -2.45 -15.06 22.69
N SER A 72 -1.51 -15.98 22.91
CA SER A 72 -0.18 -15.87 22.30
C SER A 72 -0.27 -15.96 20.78
N SER A 73 -1.09 -16.85 20.19
CA SER A 73 -1.33 -16.90 18.74
C SER A 73 -2.04 -15.66 18.22
N VAL A 74 -3.12 -15.22 18.87
CA VAL A 74 -3.88 -14.00 18.49
C VAL A 74 -3.03 -12.73 18.65
N LEU A 75 -2.18 -12.67 19.68
CA LEU A 75 -1.22 -11.58 19.89
C LEU A 75 -0.01 -11.73 19.00
N SER A 76 0.38 -12.92 18.54
CA SER A 76 1.36 -13.07 17.47
C SER A 76 0.80 -12.44 16.19
N VAL A 77 -0.47 -12.69 15.88
CA VAL A 77 -1.19 -12.04 14.77
C VAL A 77 -1.30 -10.53 14.99
N LYS A 78 -1.56 -10.05 16.21
CA LYS A 78 -1.71 -8.61 16.52
C LYS A 78 -0.38 -7.84 16.71
N ALA A 79 0.67 -8.49 17.17
CA ALA A 79 2.04 -7.98 17.26
C ALA A 79 2.67 -7.93 15.87
N VAL A 80 2.27 -8.83 14.96
CA VAL A 80 2.50 -8.69 13.52
C VAL A 80 1.84 -7.41 12.98
N PHE A 81 0.62 -7.05 13.42
CA PHE A 81 -0.01 -5.77 13.05
C PHE A 81 0.66 -4.52 13.65
N ASN A 82 1.16 -4.57 14.89
CA ASN A 82 1.77 -3.40 15.54
C ASN A 82 3.26 -3.22 15.20
N SER A 83 4.01 -4.30 14.97
CA SER A 83 5.39 -4.22 14.48
C SER A 83 5.49 -3.82 13.00
N ALA A 84 4.43 -4.06 12.22
CA ALA A 84 4.30 -3.61 10.83
C ALA A 84 4.26 -2.08 10.65
N LEU A 85 3.93 -1.31 11.69
CA LEU A 85 3.95 0.16 11.64
C LEU A 85 5.35 0.77 11.84
N GLU A 86 6.26 0.05 12.50
CA GLU A 86 7.63 0.53 12.75
C GLU A 86 8.69 -0.14 11.88
N ASN A 87 8.46 -1.37 11.41
CA ASN A 87 9.28 -2.03 10.39
C ASN A 87 8.35 -2.67 9.36
N GLY A 88 8.38 -2.19 8.12
CA GLY A 88 7.45 -2.60 7.05
C GLY A 88 7.55 -4.06 6.64
N LYS A 89 6.94 -4.95 7.44
CA LYS A 89 6.53 -6.30 7.08
C LYS A 89 5.04 -6.41 7.35
N ALA A 90 4.24 -6.25 6.30
CA ALA A 90 2.88 -6.77 6.31
C ALA A 90 2.99 -8.29 6.11
N ILE A 91 2.50 -9.08 7.06
CA ILE A 91 2.27 -10.51 6.82
C ILE A 91 0.86 -10.63 6.25
N ILE A 92 0.78 -10.70 4.93
CA ILE A 92 -0.37 -11.26 4.22
C ILE A 92 -0.21 -12.77 4.34
N HIS A 93 -1.20 -13.47 4.89
CA HIS A 93 -1.18 -14.93 4.95
C HIS A 93 -1.52 -15.50 3.56
N ASN A 94 -0.52 -15.57 2.68
CA ASN A 94 -0.56 -16.27 1.38
C ASN A 94 0.72 -17.11 1.21
N PRO A 95 0.73 -18.12 0.32
CA PRO A 95 1.84 -19.06 0.17
C PRO A 95 3.16 -18.31 -0.09
N ARG A 96 4.18 -18.65 0.69
CA ARG A 96 5.46 -17.96 0.74
C ARG A 96 6.33 -18.38 -0.44
N ILE A 97 6.99 -17.39 -1.06
CA ILE A 97 8.08 -17.65 -2.01
C ILE A 97 9.27 -18.22 -1.26
N ASP A 98 9.68 -19.47 -1.56
CA ASP A 98 10.86 -20.07 -0.94
C ASP A 98 12.13 -19.53 -1.63
N THR A 99 12.82 -18.62 -0.94
CA THR A 99 14.10 -18.02 -1.35
C THR A 99 15.26 -19.01 -1.47
N ARG A 100 15.07 -20.29 -1.10
CA ARG A 100 16.09 -21.35 -1.23
C ARG A 100 16.24 -21.89 -2.65
N THR A 101 15.40 -21.46 -3.58
CA THR A 101 15.30 -22.03 -4.93
C THR A 101 16.36 -21.49 -5.91
N PHE A 102 17.21 -20.54 -5.49
CA PHE A 102 18.08 -19.77 -6.38
C PHE A 102 19.43 -20.41 -6.80
N THR A 103 19.65 -21.70 -6.58
CA THR A 103 20.97 -22.33 -6.85
C THR A 103 21.02 -23.10 -8.16
N ARG A 104 21.91 -22.71 -9.09
CA ARG A 104 22.25 -23.48 -10.31
C ARG A 104 23.76 -23.74 -10.40
N ASN A 105 24.14 -24.93 -10.86
CA ASN A 105 25.54 -25.36 -11.02
C ASN A 105 26.26 -24.61 -12.16
N LYS A 106 27.44 -24.03 -11.85
CA LYS A 106 28.24 -23.13 -12.71
C LYS A 106 29.14 -23.85 -13.74
N GLY A 107 29.19 -23.30 -14.96
CA GLY A 107 30.28 -23.42 -15.93
C GLY A 107 30.81 -22.03 -16.27
N SER A 108 32.13 -21.84 -16.24
CA SER A 108 32.81 -20.52 -16.18
C SER A 108 33.22 -19.96 -17.55
N ALA A 109 33.05 -18.65 -17.79
CA ALA A 109 33.83 -17.88 -18.78
C ALA A 109 33.91 -16.36 -18.45
N ARG A 110 34.99 -15.72 -18.92
CA ARG A 110 35.60 -14.46 -18.43
C ARG A 110 35.14 -13.16 -19.14
N ILE A 111 35.33 -12.07 -18.39
CA ILE A 111 35.11 -10.64 -18.61
C ILE A 111 35.99 -10.03 -19.74
N SER A 112 35.48 -8.98 -20.40
CA SER A 112 36.33 -7.87 -20.89
C SER A 112 35.58 -6.52 -20.88
N SER A 113 36.28 -5.48 -20.42
CA SER A 113 35.86 -4.09 -20.19
C SER A 113 36.29 -3.14 -21.30
N SER A 114 35.57 -2.03 -21.53
CA SER A 114 36.17 -0.81 -22.10
C SER A 114 35.40 0.47 -21.71
N GLN A 115 36.16 1.55 -21.47
CA GLN A 115 35.76 2.87 -20.96
C GLN A 115 35.66 3.95 -22.07
N ASN A 116 35.22 5.15 -21.63
CA ASN A 116 35.46 6.52 -22.16
C ASN A 116 34.42 7.06 -23.17
N ASP A 117 34.09 8.36 -23.25
CA ASP A 117 34.49 9.56 -22.51
C ASP A 117 33.43 10.68 -22.65
N LYS A 118 33.60 11.71 -21.84
CA LYS A 118 32.79 12.93 -21.66
C LYS A 118 32.82 13.90 -22.87
N THR A 119 31.81 14.77 -22.97
CA THR A 119 32.03 16.22 -23.19
C THR A 119 30.86 17.07 -22.64
N ALA A 120 31.21 18.16 -21.97
CA ALA A 120 30.33 19.16 -21.38
C ALA A 120 30.28 20.43 -22.24
N THR A 121 29.20 21.24 -22.12
CA THR A 121 29.21 22.71 -21.92
C THR A 121 27.78 23.25 -21.83
N ASP A 122 27.42 23.92 -20.73
CA ASP A 122 26.90 25.30 -20.73
C ASP A 122 26.41 25.74 -19.33
N LEU A 123 27.00 26.85 -18.85
CA LEU A 123 26.81 27.47 -17.54
C LEU A 123 25.40 28.09 -17.34
N PRO A 124 24.96 28.31 -16.09
CA PRO A 124 23.55 28.22 -15.74
C PRO A 124 22.90 29.59 -15.53
N SER A 125 21.77 29.83 -16.20
CA SER A 125 20.64 30.56 -15.56
C SER A 125 20.37 29.89 -14.21
N GLU A 126 19.90 30.56 -13.16
CA GLU A 126 19.59 29.93 -11.86
C GLU A 126 18.65 28.71 -12.05
N ARG A 127 19.23 27.53 -12.32
CA ARG A 127 18.52 26.37 -12.84
C ARG A 127 17.93 25.70 -11.63
N GLY A 128 16.61 25.81 -11.49
CA GLY A 128 15.88 24.96 -10.57
C GLY A 128 16.30 23.51 -10.77
N ILE A 129 16.62 22.82 -9.68
CA ILE A 129 16.96 21.40 -9.73
C ILE A 129 15.64 20.65 -9.81
N SER A 130 15.50 19.82 -10.84
CA SER A 130 14.36 18.92 -11.02
C SER A 130 14.87 17.49 -11.02
N LYS A 131 14.24 16.63 -10.23
CA LYS A 131 14.45 15.18 -10.26
C LYS A 131 13.10 14.49 -10.39
N TYR A 132 13.08 13.34 -11.02
CA TYR A 132 11.92 12.46 -11.04
C TYR A 132 12.32 11.04 -10.65
N LEU A 133 11.36 10.29 -10.16
CA LEU A 133 11.46 8.84 -9.90
C LEU A 133 10.16 8.20 -10.35
N LYS A 134 10.25 6.97 -10.85
CA LYS A 134 9.07 6.16 -11.13
C LYS A 134 8.51 5.58 -9.84
N GLY A 135 7.22 5.28 -9.86
CA GLY A 135 6.50 4.65 -8.78
C GLY A 135 5.29 3.88 -9.26
N MET A 136 4.66 3.21 -8.31
CA MET A 136 3.49 2.38 -8.51
C MET A 136 2.49 2.55 -7.37
N LEU A 137 1.21 2.60 -7.72
CA LEU A 137 0.08 2.46 -6.82
C LEU A 137 -0.54 1.09 -7.06
N PHE A 138 -0.83 0.33 -6.00
CA PHE A 138 -1.41 -1.00 -6.09
C PHE A 138 -2.76 -1.05 -5.38
N ASN A 139 -3.69 -1.84 -5.94
CA ASN A 139 -4.91 -2.27 -5.29
C ASN A 139 -4.86 -3.80 -5.12
N VAL A 140 -4.61 -4.25 -3.91
CA VAL A 140 -4.53 -5.68 -3.59
C VAL A 140 -5.68 -6.00 -2.64
N ASN A 141 -6.72 -6.68 -3.13
CA ASN A 141 -7.90 -7.04 -2.34
C ASN A 141 -8.63 -5.83 -1.67
N GLY A 142 -8.58 -4.65 -2.29
CA GLY A 142 -9.15 -3.43 -1.73
C GLY A 142 -8.21 -2.66 -0.78
N ASP A 143 -7.07 -3.25 -0.41
CA ASP A 143 -6.01 -2.55 0.28
C ASP A 143 -5.15 -1.77 -0.72
N LEU A 144 -4.83 -0.53 -0.35
CA LEU A 144 -4.13 0.41 -1.22
C LEU A 144 -2.70 0.60 -0.77
N PHE A 145 -1.76 0.32 -1.67
CA PHE A 145 -0.32 0.39 -1.42
C PHE A 145 0.37 1.33 -2.39
N SER A 146 1.46 1.95 -1.93
CA SER A 146 2.31 2.78 -2.78
C SER A 146 3.76 2.75 -2.33
N TYR A 147 4.67 2.97 -3.28
CA TYR A 147 6.03 3.38 -2.94
C TYR A 147 6.00 4.68 -2.14
N ARG A 148 6.88 4.77 -1.14
CA ARG A 148 7.17 6.02 -0.43
C ARG A 148 8.51 6.56 -0.90
N TYR A 149 8.79 7.82 -0.57
CA TYR A 149 10.05 8.44 -0.95
C TYR A 149 10.61 9.25 0.20
N GLN A 150 11.91 9.16 0.42
CA GLN A 150 12.61 10.07 1.32
C GLN A 150 13.18 11.22 0.51
N LEU A 151 12.73 12.44 0.81
CA LEU A 151 13.28 13.69 0.29
C LEU A 151 14.18 14.32 1.36
N GLU A 152 15.47 14.45 1.06
CA GLU A 152 16.43 15.16 1.89
C GLU A 152 16.77 16.51 1.27
N LEU A 153 16.33 17.59 1.93
CA LEU A 153 16.68 18.95 1.58
C LEU A 153 17.93 19.37 2.34
N LEU A 154 18.95 19.79 1.60
CA LEU A 154 20.24 20.20 2.18
C LEU A 154 20.20 21.64 2.75
N GLU A 155 19.22 22.42 2.31
CA GLU A 155 19.02 23.83 2.64
C GLU A 155 17.51 24.15 2.69
N ASN A 156 17.14 25.29 3.29
CA ASN A 156 15.74 25.76 3.24
C ASN A 156 15.41 26.16 1.80
N SER A 157 14.26 25.72 1.29
CA SER A 157 13.90 25.97 -0.11
C SER A 157 12.41 25.93 -0.35
N VAL A 158 11.98 26.65 -1.38
CA VAL A 158 10.66 26.47 -1.97
C VAL A 158 10.73 25.28 -2.93
N VAL A 159 9.95 24.25 -2.62
CA VAL A 159 9.89 23.01 -3.39
C VAL A 159 8.48 22.83 -3.93
N GLU A 160 8.38 22.48 -5.21
CA GLU A 160 7.17 21.99 -5.84
C GLU A 160 7.26 20.46 -5.98
N ILE A 161 6.21 19.76 -5.56
CA ILE A 161 6.11 18.29 -5.64
C ILE A 161 4.76 17.94 -6.29
N PHE A 162 4.80 17.05 -7.27
CA PHE A 162 3.60 16.50 -7.91
C PHE A 162 3.88 15.10 -8.46
N ALA A 163 2.84 14.34 -8.73
CA ALA A 163 2.94 13.06 -9.42
C ALA A 163 2.06 13.05 -10.69
N THR A 164 2.53 12.34 -11.70
CA THR A 164 1.85 12.18 -12.99
C THR A 164 1.56 10.70 -13.20
N ALA A 165 0.28 10.32 -13.31
CA ALA A 165 -0.08 8.95 -13.67
C ALA A 165 0.42 8.63 -15.08
N ILE A 166 0.76 7.37 -15.31
CA ILE A 166 1.16 6.84 -16.60
C ILE A 166 0.07 5.86 -17.03
N SER A 167 -0.58 6.14 -18.15
CA SER A 167 -1.62 5.26 -18.70
C SER A 167 -1.04 3.94 -19.20
N SER A 168 -1.89 2.97 -19.48
CA SER A 168 -1.48 1.69 -20.11
C SER A 168 -0.78 1.87 -21.46
N ARG A 169 -0.93 3.02 -22.12
CA ARG A 169 -0.23 3.38 -23.36
C ARG A 169 1.12 4.05 -23.14
N GLY A 170 1.53 4.25 -21.88
CA GLY A 170 2.75 4.98 -21.51
C GLY A 170 2.60 6.50 -21.56
N GLU A 171 1.39 7.02 -21.76
CA GLU A 171 1.12 8.46 -21.83
C GLU A 171 0.87 9.05 -20.44
N LEU A 172 1.28 10.29 -20.20
CA LEU A 172 1.02 10.97 -18.94
C LEU A 172 -0.45 11.41 -18.85
N ASP A 173 -1.12 11.07 -17.75
CA ASP A 173 -2.53 11.36 -17.56
C ASP A 173 -2.76 12.32 -16.37
N ALA A 174 -3.19 13.56 -16.67
CA ALA A 174 -3.52 14.58 -15.68
C ALA A 174 -4.92 14.40 -15.08
N ALA A 175 -5.78 13.56 -15.68
CA ALA A 175 -7.12 13.28 -15.20
C ALA A 175 -7.13 12.42 -13.94
N VAL A 176 -6.03 11.71 -13.65
CA VAL A 176 -5.87 10.87 -12.46
C VAL A 176 -5.19 11.67 -11.34
N PRO A 177 -5.93 12.07 -10.28
CA PRO A 177 -5.39 12.95 -9.25
C PRO A 177 -4.59 12.16 -8.21
N ILE A 178 -3.27 12.04 -8.43
CA ILE A 178 -2.35 11.50 -7.43
C ILE A 178 -1.96 12.63 -6.46
N GLU A 179 -2.42 12.54 -5.23
CA GLU A 179 -2.06 13.49 -4.18
C GLU A 179 -0.80 13.03 -3.45
N ILE A 180 0.01 13.96 -2.97
CA ILE A 180 1.20 13.67 -2.17
C ILE A 180 0.96 14.14 -0.75
N LEU A 181 1.11 13.25 0.23
CA LEU A 181 1.19 13.60 1.64
C LEU A 181 2.66 13.76 2.03
N VAL A 182 2.98 14.84 2.74
CA VAL A 182 4.34 15.15 3.17
C VAL A 182 4.43 15.12 4.68
N PHE A 183 5.33 14.29 5.19
CA PHE A 183 5.64 14.18 6.61
C PHE A 183 7.10 14.58 6.83
N GLN A 184 7.40 15.24 7.93
CA GLN A 184 8.78 15.39 8.38
C GLN A 184 9.27 14.06 8.93
N ASP A 185 10.42 13.61 8.44
CA ASP A 185 11.05 12.39 8.90
C ASP A 185 11.66 12.60 10.29
N GLY A 186 11.39 11.67 11.21
CA GLY A 186 11.71 11.78 12.62
C GLY A 186 10.79 10.90 13.49
N LYS A 187 11.04 10.86 14.80
CA LYS A 187 10.37 9.93 15.73
C LYS A 187 8.84 9.95 15.65
N ASN A 188 8.23 11.12 15.48
CA ASN A 188 6.78 11.28 15.48
C ASN A 188 6.17 11.44 14.08
N LYS A 189 6.97 11.33 13.00
CA LYS A 189 6.57 11.54 11.59
C LYS A 189 5.47 12.60 11.44
N ILE A 190 5.83 13.86 11.64
CA ILE A 190 4.86 14.96 11.77
C ILE A 190 4.32 15.32 10.39
N PHE A 191 3.00 15.35 10.23
CA PHE A 191 2.37 15.83 8.98
C PHE A 191 2.68 17.32 8.75
N ILE A 192 3.14 17.64 7.54
CA ILE A 192 3.54 19.01 7.15
C ILE A 192 2.53 19.64 6.19
N THR A 193 2.27 18.98 5.07
CA THR A 193 1.37 19.48 4.03
C THR A 193 0.95 18.36 3.08
N SER A 194 -0.02 18.63 2.21
CA SER A 194 -0.41 17.75 1.11
C SER A 194 -0.51 18.52 -0.22
N SER A 195 -0.79 17.81 -1.31
CA SER A 195 -1.26 18.43 -2.56
C SER A 195 -2.54 19.23 -2.31
N THR A 196 -2.51 20.52 -2.59
CA THR A 196 -3.66 21.43 -2.41
C THR A 196 -4.02 22.20 -3.68
N LEU A 197 -3.16 22.15 -4.70
CA LEU A 197 -3.28 22.93 -5.93
C LEU A 197 -3.25 22.03 -7.18
N LYS A 198 -3.62 22.61 -8.32
CA LYS A 198 -3.24 22.09 -9.64
C LYS A 198 -2.12 22.97 -10.21
N ASN A 199 -1.09 22.36 -10.78
CA ASN A 199 -0.06 23.12 -11.48
C ASN A 199 -0.53 23.53 -12.90
N ASN A 200 0.33 24.21 -13.65
CA ASN A 200 0.00 24.67 -15.01
C ASN A 200 -0.35 23.54 -15.99
N ASP A 201 0.16 22.33 -15.72
CA ASP A 201 -0.09 21.14 -16.53
C ASP A 201 -1.32 20.35 -16.04
N GLY A 202 -2.04 20.87 -15.02
CA GLY A 202 -3.26 20.28 -14.48
C GLY A 202 -3.05 19.22 -13.38
N TYR A 203 -1.80 18.87 -13.06
CA TYR A 203 -1.48 17.83 -12.07
C TYR A 203 -1.67 18.32 -10.63
N CYS A 204 -2.08 17.39 -9.76
CA CYS A 204 -2.20 17.64 -8.33
C CYS A 204 -0.82 17.90 -7.72
N SER A 205 -0.63 19.10 -7.19
CA SER A 205 0.67 19.60 -6.76
C SER A 205 0.61 20.27 -5.39
N LEU A 206 1.76 20.34 -4.75
CA LEU A 206 2.03 21.23 -3.63
C LEU A 206 3.24 22.10 -3.96
N LYS A 207 3.22 23.34 -3.48
CA LYS A 207 4.37 24.24 -3.47
C LYS A 207 4.52 24.79 -2.07
N PHE A 208 5.65 24.50 -1.43
CA PHE A 208 5.82 24.77 -0.01
C PHE A 208 7.25 25.22 0.31
N ASN A 209 7.39 26.11 1.29
CA ASN A 209 8.70 26.54 1.79
C ASN A 209 9.16 25.59 2.90
N PHE A 210 9.98 24.62 2.53
CA PHE A 210 10.50 23.63 3.45
C PHE A 210 11.77 24.11 4.14
N LYS A 211 11.96 23.65 5.38
CA LYS A 211 13.23 23.79 6.07
C LYS A 211 14.19 22.69 5.60
N LYS A 212 15.47 22.89 5.82
CA LYS A 212 16.48 21.83 5.73
C LYS A 212 16.05 20.64 6.58
N GLY A 213 16.12 19.43 6.03
CA GLY A 213 15.75 18.22 6.74
C GLY A 213 15.32 17.08 5.82
N LYS A 214 14.89 15.99 6.44
CA LYS A 214 14.37 14.81 5.76
C LYS A 214 12.85 14.78 5.85
N TYR A 215 12.22 14.36 4.76
CA TYR A 215 10.78 14.29 4.59
C TYR A 215 10.39 12.97 3.96
N ILE A 216 9.24 12.44 4.35
CA ILE A 216 8.62 11.27 3.73
C ILE A 216 7.48 11.75 2.85
N LEU A 217 7.53 11.37 1.58
CA LEU A 217 6.50 11.61 0.59
C LEU A 217 5.70 10.32 0.41
N ILE A 218 4.37 10.42 0.56
CA ILE A 218 3.45 9.30 0.36
C ILE A 218 2.47 9.70 -0.75
N PRO A 219 2.66 9.19 -1.98
CA PRO A 219 1.66 9.30 -3.03
C PRO A 219 0.44 8.47 -2.68
N ILE A 220 -0.74 9.06 -2.86
CA ILE A 220 -2.03 8.44 -2.60
C ILE A 220 -2.95 8.64 -3.80
N LEU A 221 -3.75 7.62 -4.09
CA LEU A 221 -4.83 7.71 -5.06
C LEU A 221 -6.15 7.43 -4.35
N LEU A 222 -6.99 8.45 -4.29
CA LEU A 222 -8.29 8.36 -3.64
C LEU A 222 -9.42 7.98 -4.61
N LYS A 223 -9.21 8.23 -5.91
CA LYS A 223 -10.07 7.76 -7.00
C LYS A 223 -9.61 6.36 -7.44
N TRP A 224 -9.69 5.41 -6.52
CA TRP A 224 -9.12 4.06 -6.72
C TRP A 224 -9.91 3.24 -7.74
N ASN A 225 -11.16 3.61 -8.09
CA ASN A 225 -11.95 2.97 -9.14
C ASN A 225 -11.34 3.09 -10.55
N VAL A 226 -10.26 3.87 -10.71
CA VAL A 226 -9.43 3.91 -11.92
C VAL A 226 -8.48 2.71 -11.99
N ILE A 227 -8.16 2.12 -10.84
CA ILE A 227 -7.40 0.87 -10.71
C ILE A 227 -8.44 -0.26 -10.55
N GLY A 228 -8.26 -1.38 -11.24
CA GLY A 228 -9.23 -2.47 -11.41
C GLY A 228 -10.07 -2.89 -10.18
N LYS A 229 -11.24 -3.47 -10.45
CA LYS A 229 -12.16 -3.98 -9.43
C LYS A 229 -11.88 -5.45 -9.14
N SER A 230 -11.20 -5.72 -8.02
CA SER A 230 -11.16 -7.01 -7.31
C SER A 230 -10.76 -8.22 -8.16
N ASN A 231 -9.55 -8.72 -7.93
CA ASN A 231 -9.18 -10.06 -8.38
C ASN A 231 -10.02 -11.13 -7.65
N SER A 232 -10.55 -12.11 -8.38
CA SER A 232 -10.52 -13.46 -7.83
C SER A 232 -9.08 -13.93 -7.96
N PHE A 233 -8.41 -14.18 -6.83
CA PHE A 233 -7.04 -14.73 -6.83
C PHE A 233 -6.97 -16.17 -7.39
N ASP A 234 -8.11 -16.75 -7.77
CA ASP A 234 -8.27 -18.15 -8.16
C ASP A 234 -8.12 -18.44 -9.67
N SER A 235 -7.73 -17.48 -10.53
CA SER A 235 -7.90 -17.64 -11.99
C SER A 235 -6.65 -17.71 -12.87
N LEU A 236 -5.43 -17.55 -12.33
CA LEU A 236 -4.22 -17.82 -13.14
C LEU A 236 -3.99 -19.33 -13.25
N ASN A 237 -3.95 -19.85 -14.48
CA ASN A 237 -3.63 -21.24 -14.79
C ASN A 237 -2.19 -21.37 -15.29
N LEU A 238 -1.48 -22.43 -14.90
CA LEU A 238 -0.12 -22.72 -15.34
C LEU A 238 0.01 -22.77 -16.87
N GLU A 239 -1.02 -23.27 -17.55
CA GLU A 239 -1.06 -23.37 -19.03
C GLU A 239 -1.02 -22.00 -19.72
N SER A 240 -1.40 -20.91 -19.05
CA SER A 240 -1.27 -19.56 -19.62
C SER A 240 0.15 -19.00 -19.48
N LEU A 241 0.96 -19.56 -18.57
CA LEU A 241 2.30 -19.09 -18.26
C LEU A 241 3.37 -19.80 -19.08
N ILE A 242 3.19 -21.10 -19.33
CA ILE A 242 4.23 -21.95 -19.92
C ILE A 242 3.71 -22.85 -21.05
N HIS A 243 4.59 -23.15 -22.00
CA HIS A 243 4.48 -24.29 -22.90
C HIS A 243 5.45 -25.38 -22.44
N VAL A 244 4.97 -26.62 -22.36
CA VAL A 244 5.80 -27.79 -22.05
C VAL A 244 6.30 -28.38 -23.36
N GLU A 245 7.62 -28.36 -23.56
CA GLU A 245 8.27 -29.00 -24.70
C GLU A 245 8.64 -30.46 -24.37
N GLU A 246 9.09 -31.22 -25.38
CA GLU A 246 9.65 -32.56 -25.17
C GLU A 246 10.88 -32.47 -24.24
N GLU A 247 11.06 -33.43 -23.34
CA GLU A 247 12.19 -33.51 -22.36
C GLU A 247 12.17 -32.52 -21.17
N SER A 248 10.99 -32.13 -20.66
CA SER A 248 10.86 -31.38 -19.38
C SER A 248 11.42 -29.95 -19.42
N ASN A 249 11.75 -29.42 -20.60
CA ASN A 249 12.03 -28.01 -20.78
C ASN A 249 10.72 -27.23 -20.91
N ILE A 250 10.58 -26.16 -20.13
CA ILE A 250 9.47 -25.23 -20.27
C ILE A 250 9.92 -24.04 -21.12
N THR A 251 9.00 -23.47 -21.89
CA THR A 251 9.15 -22.14 -22.48
C THR A 251 8.04 -21.23 -21.98
N LEU A 252 8.35 -19.95 -21.78
CA LEU A 252 7.33 -18.98 -21.36
C LEU A 252 6.42 -18.69 -22.54
N THR A 253 5.13 -18.54 -22.29
CA THR A 253 4.23 -18.01 -23.32
C THR A 253 4.61 -16.56 -23.62
N PRO A 254 4.37 -16.04 -24.85
CA PRO A 254 4.63 -14.63 -25.17
C PRO A 254 3.88 -13.66 -24.24
N ALA A 255 2.70 -14.05 -23.75
CA ALA A 255 1.92 -13.27 -22.81
C ALA A 255 2.59 -13.19 -21.43
N CYS A 256 3.14 -14.31 -20.93
CA CYS A 256 3.87 -14.35 -19.67
C CYS A 256 5.17 -13.54 -19.74
N GLU A 257 5.94 -13.68 -20.82
CA GLU A 257 7.15 -12.87 -21.03
C GLU A 257 6.82 -11.37 -21.06
N ASN A 258 5.73 -11.00 -21.72
CA ASN A 258 5.27 -9.61 -21.74
C ASN A 258 4.84 -9.11 -20.35
N ALA A 259 4.14 -9.92 -19.56
CA ALA A 259 3.77 -9.57 -18.19
C ALA A 259 4.99 -9.39 -17.29
N LEU A 260 6.00 -10.28 -17.40
CA LEU A 260 7.27 -10.14 -16.69
C LEU A 260 8.03 -8.88 -17.12
N ARG A 261 7.99 -8.51 -18.41
CA ARG A 261 8.56 -7.23 -18.89
C ARG A 261 7.85 -6.03 -18.29
N ILE A 262 6.52 -6.04 -18.26
CA ILE A 262 5.75 -4.98 -17.62
C ILE A 262 6.15 -4.85 -16.15
N ILE A 263 6.28 -5.96 -15.42
CA ILE A 263 6.72 -5.95 -14.02
C ILE A 263 8.13 -5.43 -13.87
N PHE A 264 9.07 -5.86 -14.71
CA PHE A 264 10.43 -5.37 -14.73
C PHE A 264 10.46 -3.84 -14.89
N ASP A 265 9.74 -3.32 -15.89
CA ASP A 265 9.61 -1.88 -16.08
C ASP A 265 8.97 -1.20 -14.86
N CYS A 266 8.02 -1.83 -14.19
CA CYS A 266 7.33 -1.30 -13.02
C CYS A 266 8.25 -1.14 -11.79
N ILE A 267 9.27 -1.98 -11.65
CA ILE A 267 10.17 -2.01 -10.50
C ILE A 267 11.54 -1.36 -10.77
N ASP A 268 11.85 -1.05 -12.04
CA ASP A 268 12.92 -0.12 -12.42
C ASP A 268 12.50 1.32 -12.05
N LEU A 269 12.92 1.79 -10.87
CA LEU A 269 12.45 3.04 -10.29
C LEU A 269 13.22 4.27 -10.78
N ASP A 270 14.45 4.06 -11.24
CA ASP A 270 15.30 5.10 -11.82
C ASP A 270 15.24 5.17 -13.37
N GLU A 271 14.49 4.26 -14.01
CA GLU A 271 14.27 4.17 -15.46
C GLU A 271 15.59 3.95 -16.24
N ASN A 272 16.53 3.20 -15.67
CA ASN A 272 17.83 2.92 -16.29
C ASN A 272 17.84 1.62 -17.14
N GLY A 273 16.76 0.82 -17.12
CA GLY A 273 16.61 -0.44 -17.84
C GLY A 273 17.24 -1.66 -17.15
N LEU A 274 17.71 -1.51 -15.92
CA LEU A 274 18.34 -2.53 -15.07
C LEU A 274 17.72 -2.46 -13.67
N LEU A 275 17.84 -3.54 -12.88
CA LEU A 275 17.40 -3.54 -11.49
C LEU A 275 18.58 -3.58 -10.55
N ASN A 276 18.71 -2.57 -9.71
CA ASN A 276 19.67 -2.61 -8.61
C ASN A 276 19.15 -3.44 -7.43
N GLN A 277 20.04 -3.73 -6.47
CA GLN A 277 19.70 -4.52 -5.28
C GLN A 277 18.51 -3.95 -4.49
N SER A 278 18.40 -2.62 -4.37
CA SER A 278 17.34 -2.00 -3.59
C SER A 278 15.98 -2.12 -4.27
N GLU A 279 15.93 -1.92 -5.58
CA GLU A 279 14.71 -2.10 -6.39
C GLU A 279 14.21 -3.53 -6.33
N PHE A 280 15.11 -4.50 -6.51
CA PHE A 280 14.76 -5.91 -6.42
C PHE A 280 14.32 -6.29 -5.00
N ASP A 281 15.00 -5.80 -3.95
CA ASP A 281 14.61 -6.03 -2.56
C ASP A 281 13.23 -5.41 -2.22
N TYR A 282 12.92 -4.22 -2.74
CA TYR A 282 11.60 -3.61 -2.53
C TYR A 282 10.48 -4.40 -3.20
N PHE A 283 10.75 -4.90 -4.41
CA PHE A 283 9.86 -5.79 -5.12
C PHE A 283 9.61 -7.09 -4.34
N ILE A 284 10.67 -7.78 -3.89
CA ILE A 284 10.53 -9.01 -3.10
C ILE A 284 9.80 -8.77 -1.78
N ARG A 285 10.06 -7.65 -1.08
CA ARG A 285 9.29 -7.29 0.13
C ARG A 285 7.80 -7.12 -0.15
N HIS A 286 7.45 -6.53 -1.28
CA HIS A 286 6.05 -6.35 -1.67
C HIS A 286 5.37 -7.67 -2.02
N THR A 287 6.06 -8.58 -2.71
CA THR A 287 5.46 -9.81 -3.22
C THR A 287 5.57 -11.01 -2.28
N SER A 288 6.48 -10.98 -1.31
CA SER A 288 6.71 -12.11 -0.38
C SER A 288 6.75 -11.70 1.10
N GLY A 289 6.93 -10.42 1.42
CA GLY A 289 7.21 -9.96 2.79
C GLY A 289 8.65 -10.21 3.27
N GLU A 290 9.50 -10.79 2.43
CA GLU A 290 10.90 -11.10 2.73
C GLU A 290 11.86 -10.05 2.16
N THR A 291 13.14 -10.14 2.53
CA THR A 291 14.20 -9.30 1.95
C THR A 291 15.00 -10.16 0.99
N ALA A 292 15.44 -9.57 -0.12
CA ALA A 292 16.32 -10.22 -1.09
C ALA A 292 17.81 -9.91 -0.85
N ALA A 293 18.12 -9.24 0.27
CA ALA A 293 19.46 -8.74 0.53
C ALA A 293 20.50 -9.86 0.68
N GLU A 294 20.10 -11.01 1.23
CA GLU A 294 20.98 -12.16 1.45
C GLU A 294 21.16 -12.98 0.17
N GLU A 295 20.15 -13.01 -0.69
CA GLU A 295 20.12 -13.75 -1.95
C GLU A 295 20.74 -12.98 -3.11
N TRP A 296 20.92 -11.65 -2.99
CA TRP A 296 21.44 -10.82 -4.07
C TRP A 296 22.77 -11.32 -4.64
N THR A 297 23.68 -11.76 -3.78
CA THR A 297 24.98 -12.32 -4.23
C THR A 297 24.78 -13.57 -5.08
N THR A 298 23.81 -14.40 -4.72
CA THR A 298 23.43 -15.59 -5.50
C THR A 298 22.83 -15.18 -6.84
N ILE A 299 22.00 -14.14 -6.87
CA ILE A 299 21.40 -13.64 -8.12
C ILE A 299 22.51 -13.13 -9.06
N GLU A 300 23.39 -12.28 -8.54
CA GLU A 300 24.51 -11.71 -9.29
C GLU A 300 25.45 -12.80 -9.86
N ASP A 301 25.61 -13.90 -9.13
CA ASP A 301 26.46 -15.02 -9.52
C ASP A 301 25.86 -15.95 -10.58
N ASN A 302 24.53 -15.99 -10.73
CA ASN A 302 23.82 -17.01 -11.50
C ASN A 302 23.03 -16.46 -12.69
N PHE A 303 22.72 -15.17 -12.72
CA PHE A 303 21.91 -14.55 -13.77
C PHE A 303 22.67 -13.43 -14.50
N LYS A 304 22.12 -13.00 -15.63
CA LYS A 304 22.73 -11.95 -16.44
C LYS A 304 22.66 -10.59 -15.75
N MET A 305 23.83 -9.98 -15.58
CA MET A 305 24.00 -8.67 -14.94
C MET A 305 24.69 -7.69 -15.89
N GLU A 306 24.39 -6.41 -15.73
CA GLU A 306 25.15 -5.29 -16.30
C GLU A 306 25.43 -4.28 -15.19
N ASN A 307 26.69 -3.85 -15.02
CA ASN A 307 27.09 -2.90 -13.97
C ASN A 307 26.62 -3.27 -12.55
N HIS A 308 26.67 -4.56 -12.20
CA HIS A 308 26.16 -5.12 -10.94
C HIS A 308 24.64 -4.95 -10.72
N GLN A 309 23.89 -4.77 -11.80
CA GLN A 309 22.42 -4.68 -11.80
C GLN A 309 21.83 -5.76 -12.71
N LEU A 310 20.66 -6.29 -12.35
CA LEU A 310 20.00 -7.39 -13.04
C LEU A 310 19.37 -6.88 -14.35
N THR A 311 19.69 -7.54 -15.47
CA THR A 311 19.10 -7.22 -16.77
C THR A 311 17.72 -7.87 -16.91
N PHE A 312 16.90 -7.41 -17.87
CA PHE A 312 15.62 -8.06 -18.16
C PHE A 312 15.80 -9.55 -18.54
N ASP A 313 16.82 -9.88 -19.35
CA ASP A 313 17.14 -11.27 -19.67
C ASP A 313 17.45 -12.11 -18.41
N GLY A 314 18.21 -11.54 -17.48
CA GLY A 314 18.54 -12.21 -16.21
C GLY A 314 17.30 -12.41 -15.34
N PHE A 315 16.43 -11.41 -15.28
CA PHE A 315 15.14 -11.48 -14.60
C PHE A 315 14.22 -12.53 -15.22
N LEU A 316 14.18 -12.63 -16.55
CA LEU A 316 13.40 -13.63 -17.27
C LEU A 316 13.92 -15.04 -17.00
N GLU A 317 15.24 -15.25 -17.03
CA GLU A 317 15.87 -16.53 -16.69
C GLU A 317 15.61 -16.95 -15.23
N LEU A 318 15.65 -15.99 -14.31
CA LEU A 318 15.30 -16.18 -12.90
C LEU A 318 13.86 -16.68 -12.74
N TYR A 319 12.88 -15.96 -13.29
CA TYR A 319 11.47 -16.32 -13.12
C TYR A 319 11.05 -17.55 -13.93
N LYS A 320 11.75 -17.84 -15.04
CA LYS A 320 11.61 -19.12 -15.73
C LYS A 320 12.02 -20.30 -14.83
N MET A 321 13.12 -20.16 -14.08
CA MET A 321 13.53 -21.19 -13.13
C MET A 321 12.51 -21.34 -11.99
N VAL A 322 12.02 -20.23 -11.42
CA VAL A 322 10.98 -20.28 -10.37
C VAL A 322 9.71 -20.96 -10.87
N LEU A 323 9.28 -20.70 -12.11
CA LEU A 323 8.12 -21.40 -12.71
C LEU A 323 8.30 -22.93 -12.83
N GLN A 324 9.54 -23.43 -12.95
CA GLN A 324 9.78 -24.88 -13.01
C GLN A 324 9.69 -25.55 -11.64
N THR A 325 10.02 -24.81 -10.59
CA THR A 325 10.16 -25.33 -9.22
C THR A 325 8.94 -25.02 -8.36
N ASP A 326 8.42 -23.81 -8.45
CA ASP A 326 7.27 -23.30 -7.71
C ASP A 326 6.44 -22.32 -8.58
N PRO A 327 5.56 -22.83 -9.46
CA PRO A 327 4.74 -21.97 -10.30
C PRO A 327 3.74 -21.11 -9.51
N SER A 328 3.33 -21.55 -8.33
CA SER A 328 2.38 -20.82 -7.48
C SER A 328 2.97 -19.50 -7.00
N ASP A 329 4.27 -19.47 -6.71
CA ASP A 329 4.98 -18.24 -6.35
C ASP A 329 4.92 -17.18 -7.44
N VAL A 330 5.08 -17.59 -8.70
CA VAL A 330 5.03 -16.66 -9.82
C VAL A 330 3.60 -16.16 -10.06
N MET A 331 2.60 -17.03 -9.93
CA MET A 331 1.19 -16.62 -10.00
C MET A 331 0.83 -15.60 -8.92
N ASN A 332 1.23 -15.85 -7.67
CA ASN A 332 1.03 -14.93 -6.56
C ASN A 332 1.75 -13.60 -6.80
N MET A 333 3.00 -13.65 -7.27
CA MET A 333 3.79 -12.47 -7.61
C MET A 333 3.12 -11.61 -8.68
N LEU A 334 2.64 -12.21 -9.77
CA LEU A 334 1.91 -11.52 -10.83
C LEU A 334 0.69 -10.77 -10.26
N GLN A 335 -0.12 -11.46 -9.45
CA GLN A 335 -1.32 -10.88 -8.84
C GLN A 335 -1.00 -9.73 -7.87
N LEU A 336 0.04 -9.88 -7.04
CA LEU A 336 0.49 -8.85 -6.09
C LEU A 336 1.07 -7.63 -6.81
N MET A 337 1.64 -7.82 -8.00
CA MET A 337 2.07 -6.74 -8.89
C MET A 337 0.91 -6.10 -9.67
N GLY A 338 -0.31 -6.60 -9.49
CA GLY A 338 -1.52 -6.05 -10.10
C GLY A 338 -1.83 -6.59 -11.50
N VAL A 339 -1.19 -7.69 -11.91
CA VAL A 339 -1.47 -8.38 -13.17
C VAL A 339 -2.71 -9.25 -13.01
N ASN A 340 -3.64 -9.16 -13.96
CA ASN A 340 -4.89 -9.93 -13.98
C ASN A 340 -4.72 -11.31 -14.65
N GLU A 341 -5.81 -12.07 -14.75
CA GLU A 341 -5.85 -13.40 -15.36
C GLU A 341 -5.51 -13.43 -16.86
N SER A 342 -5.69 -12.29 -17.54
CA SER A 342 -5.32 -12.10 -18.95
C SER A 342 -3.86 -11.66 -19.11
N LEU A 343 -3.07 -11.65 -18.03
CA LEU A 343 -1.68 -11.21 -18.00
C LEU A 343 -1.51 -9.73 -18.36
N GLU A 344 -2.51 -8.91 -18.05
CA GLU A 344 -2.52 -7.46 -18.24
C GLU A 344 -2.42 -6.72 -16.90
N LEU A 345 -1.75 -5.56 -16.89
CA LEU A 345 -1.64 -4.72 -15.69
C LEU A 345 -2.93 -3.92 -15.49
N GLU A 346 -3.74 -4.33 -14.51
CA GLU A 346 -5.06 -3.73 -14.26
C GLU A 346 -5.21 -3.20 -12.83
N ASN A 347 -4.61 -3.88 -11.85
CA ASN A 347 -4.73 -3.54 -10.44
C ASN A 347 -3.53 -2.76 -9.90
N ALA A 348 -2.74 -2.18 -10.80
CA ALA A 348 -1.67 -1.25 -10.46
C ALA A 348 -1.64 -0.08 -11.45
N MET A 349 -1.14 1.07 -10.99
CA MET A 349 -1.04 2.30 -11.78
C MET A 349 0.36 2.89 -11.65
N PRO A 350 1.14 2.89 -12.74
CA PRO A 350 2.44 3.55 -12.73
C PRO A 350 2.29 5.06 -12.65
N PHE A 351 3.27 5.72 -12.03
CA PHE A 351 3.35 7.17 -12.00
C PHE A 351 4.81 7.65 -11.99
N ARG A 352 5.03 8.91 -12.34
CA ARG A 352 6.29 9.62 -12.06
C ARG A 352 6.08 10.63 -10.95
N LEU A 353 6.89 10.55 -9.91
CA LEU A 353 7.02 11.57 -8.88
C LEU A 353 8.01 12.61 -9.36
N VAL A 354 7.65 13.89 -9.34
CA VAL A 354 8.52 14.99 -9.73
C VAL A 354 8.72 15.93 -8.55
N VAL A 355 9.99 16.26 -8.29
CA VAL A 355 10.39 17.24 -7.27
C VAL A 355 11.21 18.34 -7.94
N LYS A 356 10.76 19.59 -7.80
CA LYS A 356 11.43 20.79 -8.32
C LYS A 356 11.80 21.70 -7.16
N SER A 357 13.05 22.15 -7.11
CA SER A 357 13.56 23.08 -6.10
C SER A 357 14.19 24.29 -6.76
N ILE A 358 13.93 25.49 -6.25
CA ILE A 358 14.58 26.71 -6.71
C ILE A 358 15.89 26.87 -5.93
N GLY A 359 17.03 26.63 -6.59
CA GLY A 359 18.36 26.92 -6.06
C GLY A 359 18.91 25.94 -5.01
N ALA A 360 18.08 25.16 -4.32
CA ALA A 360 18.57 24.22 -3.30
C ALA A 360 18.77 22.80 -3.83
N LYS A 361 19.91 22.21 -3.47
CA LYS A 361 20.23 20.80 -3.70
C LYS A 361 19.39 19.91 -2.79
N PHE A 362 18.98 18.77 -3.34
CA PHE A 362 18.25 17.75 -2.61
C PHE A 362 18.56 16.36 -3.12
N ASN A 363 18.36 15.38 -2.25
CA ASN A 363 18.39 13.97 -2.57
C ASN A 363 16.97 13.40 -2.46
N ILE A 364 16.65 12.48 -3.35
CA ILE A 364 15.40 11.74 -3.30
C ILE A 364 15.71 10.27 -3.55
N HIS A 365 15.10 9.40 -2.77
CA HIS A 365 15.29 7.96 -2.87
C HIS A 365 13.95 7.25 -2.65
N PRO A 366 13.67 6.16 -3.37
CA PRO A 366 12.52 5.32 -3.10
C PRO A 366 12.70 4.57 -1.78
N LEU A 367 11.57 4.32 -1.12
CA LEU A 367 11.42 3.49 0.07
C LEU A 367 10.43 2.36 -0.23
N PRO A 368 10.47 1.24 0.53
CA PRO A 368 9.59 0.11 0.29
C PRO A 368 8.10 0.49 0.23
N VAL A 369 7.38 -0.26 -0.61
CA VAL A 369 5.92 -0.20 -0.74
C VAL A 369 5.28 -0.39 0.64
N SER A 370 4.23 0.39 0.91
CA SER A 370 3.50 0.30 2.17
C SER A 370 2.02 0.65 1.99
N PRO A 371 1.13 0.10 2.82
CA PRO A 371 -0.26 0.51 2.84
C PRO A 371 -0.37 1.98 3.25
N PHE A 372 -1.21 2.75 2.57
CA PHE A 372 -1.35 4.19 2.86
C PHE A 372 -2.75 4.58 3.34
N LYS A 373 -3.75 3.70 3.23
CA LYS A 373 -5.16 4.01 3.49
C LYS A 373 -5.42 4.61 4.87
N GLU A 374 -4.90 4.00 5.93
CA GLU A 374 -5.13 4.49 7.29
C GLU A 374 -4.50 5.86 7.53
N VAL A 375 -3.27 6.04 7.02
CA VAL A 375 -2.52 7.30 7.13
C VAL A 375 -3.22 8.39 6.34
N SER A 376 -3.69 8.09 5.12
CA SER A 376 -4.46 9.05 4.30
C SER A 376 -5.78 9.39 4.96
N ASP A 377 -6.55 8.42 5.44
CA ASP A 377 -7.85 8.66 6.08
C ASP A 377 -7.70 9.53 7.32
N LYS A 378 -6.65 9.31 8.13
CA LYS A 378 -6.33 10.14 9.30
C LYS A 378 -5.99 11.57 8.90
N VAL A 379 -5.09 11.77 7.93
CA VAL A 379 -4.67 13.11 7.47
C VAL A 379 -5.82 13.86 6.83
N LEU A 380 -6.53 13.23 5.90
CA LEU A 380 -7.60 13.88 5.12
C LEU A 380 -8.78 14.24 5.99
N ARG A 381 -9.11 13.41 6.99
CA ARG A 381 -10.11 13.74 8.00
C ARG A 381 -9.69 14.93 8.85
N LYS A 382 -8.43 14.96 9.30
CA LYS A 382 -7.88 16.10 10.05
C LYS A 382 -7.95 17.39 9.23
N LEU A 383 -7.46 17.37 7.99
CA LEU A 383 -7.54 18.50 7.07
C LEU A 383 -8.98 18.97 6.86
N ALA A 384 -9.92 18.03 6.72
CA ALA A 384 -11.31 18.40 6.53
C ALA A 384 -11.92 19.12 7.74
N VAL A 385 -11.58 18.69 8.95
CA VAL A 385 -12.04 19.33 10.19
C VAL A 385 -11.35 20.68 10.42
N GLU A 386 -10.05 20.79 10.11
CA GLU A 386 -9.27 22.01 10.39
C GLU A 386 -9.43 23.10 9.32
N GLN A 387 -9.61 22.72 8.05
CA GLN A 387 -9.58 23.63 6.90
C GLN A 387 -10.89 23.63 6.10
N GLY A 388 -11.80 22.70 6.37
CA GLY A 388 -13.08 22.60 5.69
C GLY A 388 -14.13 23.56 6.24
N VAL A 389 -15.16 23.82 5.42
CA VAL A 389 -16.34 24.57 5.84
C VAL A 389 -17.25 23.64 6.64
N SER A 390 -17.53 23.99 7.89
CA SER A 390 -18.40 23.22 8.77
C SER A 390 -19.85 23.70 8.72
N ARG A 391 -20.81 22.77 8.75
CA ARG A 391 -22.21 23.06 9.07
C ARG A 391 -22.77 22.04 10.05
N LYS A 392 -23.69 22.47 10.91
CA LYS A 392 -24.44 21.54 11.77
C LYS A 392 -25.42 20.73 10.92
N VAL A 393 -25.57 19.45 11.26
CA VAL A 393 -26.62 18.61 10.69
C VAL A 393 -27.96 19.06 11.25
N LYS A 394 -28.99 19.13 10.39
CA LYS A 394 -30.33 19.54 10.80
C LYS A 394 -30.83 18.69 11.98
N ASN A 395 -31.42 19.34 12.97
CA ASN A 395 -31.99 18.73 14.19
C ASN A 395 -30.98 18.01 15.11
N MET A 396 -29.66 18.13 14.88
CA MET A 396 -28.64 17.60 15.79
C MET A 396 -27.51 18.61 16.03
N ASN A 397 -27.48 19.18 17.23
CA ASN A 397 -26.49 20.20 17.59
C ASN A 397 -25.07 19.69 17.73
N ASP A 398 -24.90 18.40 18.01
CA ASP A 398 -23.63 17.75 18.28
C ASP A 398 -23.05 17.01 17.05
N LEU A 399 -23.68 17.17 15.89
CA LEU A 399 -23.26 16.52 14.65
C LEU A 399 -22.89 17.58 13.61
N PHE A 400 -21.65 17.50 13.12
CA PHE A 400 -21.09 18.46 12.18
C PHE A 400 -20.72 17.75 10.89
N LEU A 401 -21.12 18.34 9.76
CA LEU A 401 -20.64 17.98 8.44
C LEU A 401 -19.61 19.01 8.00
N PHE A 402 -18.38 18.56 7.77
CA PHE A 402 -17.29 19.35 7.22
C PHE A 402 -17.15 19.05 5.73
N ASN A 403 -17.04 20.10 4.92
CA ASN A 403 -16.74 20.02 3.51
C ASN A 403 -15.41 20.72 3.22
N HIS A 404 -14.38 19.93 2.93
CA HIS A 404 -13.09 20.45 2.50
C HIS A 404 -12.94 20.26 1.00
N ARG A 405 -12.97 21.40 0.29
CA ARG A 405 -13.03 21.45 -1.17
C ARG A 405 -11.73 22.00 -1.73
N LEU A 406 -11.09 21.21 -2.59
CA LEU A 406 -9.95 21.55 -3.43
C LEU A 406 -10.39 21.57 -4.90
N ALA A 407 -9.51 22.00 -5.80
CA ALA A 407 -9.81 22.05 -7.24
C ALA A 407 -10.08 20.66 -7.85
N HIS A 408 -9.45 19.61 -7.33
CA HIS A 408 -9.50 18.24 -7.86
C HIS A 408 -10.34 17.27 -7.01
N ARG A 409 -10.74 17.65 -5.79
CA ARG A 409 -11.46 16.77 -4.87
C ARG A 409 -12.23 17.56 -3.82
N ALA A 410 -13.36 17.02 -3.36
CA ALA A 410 -14.02 17.44 -2.13
C ALA A 410 -14.07 16.28 -1.13
N THR A 411 -13.92 16.58 0.15
CA THR A 411 -14.00 15.58 1.23
C THR A 411 -15.03 15.98 2.25
N LEU A 412 -16.00 15.09 2.43
CA LEU A 412 -17.08 15.21 3.39
C LEU A 412 -16.73 14.38 4.63
N VAL A 413 -16.66 15.04 5.80
CA VAL A 413 -16.40 14.40 7.08
C VAL A 413 -17.52 14.70 8.05
N ILE A 414 -17.97 13.66 8.75
CA ILE A 414 -19.00 13.75 9.77
C ILE A 414 -18.31 13.62 11.11
N GLN A 415 -18.49 14.59 12.00
CA GLN A 415 -17.99 14.55 13.36
C GLN A 415 -19.16 14.45 14.33
N ASN A 416 -19.18 13.37 15.09
CA ASN A 416 -20.16 13.13 16.14
C ASN A 416 -19.54 13.53 17.49
N GLN A 417 -20.00 14.67 18.03
CA GLN A 417 -19.62 15.14 19.36
C GLN A 417 -20.59 14.65 20.45
N SER A 418 -21.61 13.85 20.11
CA SER A 418 -22.53 13.29 21.08
C SER A 418 -21.96 12.06 21.79
N HIS A 419 -22.73 11.52 22.74
CA HIS A 419 -22.45 10.26 23.42
C HIS A 419 -23.15 9.05 22.80
N SER A 420 -23.91 9.25 21.73
CA SER A 420 -24.71 8.21 21.08
C SER A 420 -24.14 7.87 19.71
N ARG A 421 -24.24 6.60 19.30
CA ARG A 421 -24.00 6.20 17.91
C ARG A 421 -25.10 6.80 17.03
N ILE A 422 -24.73 7.21 15.82
CA ILE A 422 -25.66 7.82 14.87
C ILE A 422 -25.50 7.12 13.52
N MET A 423 -26.63 6.71 12.94
CA MET A 423 -26.72 6.32 11.53
C MET A 423 -27.17 7.53 10.72
N LEU A 424 -26.33 7.95 9.77
CA LEU A 424 -26.61 9.08 8.91
C LEU A 424 -26.55 8.65 7.45
N LYS A 425 -27.57 9.04 6.69
CA LYS A 425 -27.57 8.94 5.24
C LYS A 425 -27.04 10.24 4.64
N LEU A 426 -26.07 10.13 3.74
CA LEU A 426 -25.49 11.22 2.96
C LEU A 426 -25.90 11.02 1.51
N ASP A 427 -26.69 11.95 0.98
CA ASP A 427 -27.13 11.95 -0.40
C ASP A 427 -26.45 13.09 -1.15
N CYS A 428 -25.58 12.75 -2.08
CA CYS A 428 -24.87 13.68 -2.95
C CYS A 428 -25.40 13.67 -4.39
N ASN A 429 -26.54 13.05 -4.70
CA ASN A 429 -27.04 12.87 -6.08
C ASN A 429 -27.39 14.19 -6.80
N LYS A 430 -27.58 15.29 -6.06
CA LYS A 430 -27.76 16.63 -6.62
C LYS A 430 -26.46 17.31 -7.04
N SER A 431 -25.32 16.70 -6.71
CA SER A 431 -24.02 17.18 -7.14
C SER A 431 -23.91 17.12 -8.67
N ILE A 432 -23.25 18.12 -9.26
CA ILE A 432 -23.08 18.22 -10.72
C ILE A 432 -21.66 17.77 -11.06
N ASN A 433 -21.54 16.90 -12.07
CA ASN A 433 -20.25 16.40 -12.57
C ASN A 433 -19.41 15.81 -11.43
N CYS A 434 -20.01 14.97 -10.58
CA CYS A 434 -19.34 14.38 -9.42
C CYS A 434 -19.44 12.86 -9.42
N GLU A 435 -18.36 12.19 -9.04
CA GLU A 435 -18.36 10.79 -8.63
C GLU A 435 -17.78 10.64 -7.23
N SER A 436 -18.03 9.49 -6.60
CA SER A 436 -17.60 9.16 -5.24
C SER A 436 -16.62 7.99 -5.27
N HIS A 437 -15.60 8.04 -4.40
CA HIS A 437 -14.72 6.89 -4.16
C HIS A 437 -15.45 5.61 -3.71
N ARG A 438 -16.73 5.70 -3.33
CA ARG A 438 -17.57 4.55 -2.96
C ARG A 438 -18.33 3.94 -4.14
N GLY A 439 -18.26 4.53 -5.32
CA GLY A 439 -19.09 4.16 -6.47
C GLY A 439 -20.56 4.62 -6.40
N SER A 440 -21.04 5.02 -5.21
CA SER A 440 -22.35 5.63 -5.00
C SER A 440 -22.23 7.03 -4.40
N LEU A 441 -23.11 7.94 -4.85
CA LEU A 441 -23.32 9.28 -4.26
C LEU A 441 -24.32 9.25 -3.10
N ASP A 442 -25.04 8.15 -2.92
CA ASP A 442 -25.91 7.88 -1.78
C ASP A 442 -25.23 6.84 -0.86
N PHE A 443 -24.95 7.22 0.39
CA PHE A 443 -24.24 6.37 1.33
C PHE A 443 -24.77 6.53 2.77
N SER A 444 -25.00 5.39 3.44
CA SER A 444 -25.32 5.36 4.88
C SER A 444 -24.06 5.04 5.68
N VAL A 445 -23.80 5.84 6.71
CA VAL A 445 -22.60 5.73 7.55
C VAL A 445 -22.96 5.67 9.03
N GLU A 446 -22.32 4.77 9.75
CA GLU A 446 -22.32 4.76 11.21
C GLU A 446 -21.23 5.71 11.72
N VAL A 447 -21.59 6.59 12.64
CA VAL A 447 -20.65 7.51 13.30
C VAL A 447 -20.69 7.29 14.80
N LEU A 448 -19.62 6.70 15.34
CA LEU A 448 -19.48 6.38 16.75
C LEU A 448 -19.39 7.66 17.62
N PRO A 449 -19.76 7.60 18.91
CA PRO A 449 -19.64 8.72 19.84
C PRO A 449 -18.22 9.30 19.87
N ARG A 450 -18.10 10.63 19.88
CA ARG A 450 -16.82 11.35 19.98
C ARG A 450 -15.81 11.00 18.86
N THR A 451 -16.29 10.55 17.71
CA THR A 451 -15.45 10.21 16.55
C THR A 451 -15.77 11.07 15.33
N SER A 452 -14.93 10.94 14.30
CA SER A 452 -15.23 11.47 12.97
C SER A 452 -14.92 10.45 11.88
N VAL A 453 -15.74 10.44 10.84
CA VAL A 453 -15.70 9.47 9.74
C VAL A 453 -15.76 10.21 8.40
N ILE A 454 -15.03 9.71 7.41
CA ILE A 454 -15.10 10.20 6.03
C ILE A 454 -16.38 9.62 5.39
N GLY A 455 -17.29 10.51 5.02
CA GLY A 455 -18.49 10.18 4.26
C GLY A 455 -18.12 9.94 2.79
N HIS A 456 -17.64 10.99 2.11
CA HIS A 456 -17.24 10.91 0.70
C HIS A 456 -15.91 11.61 0.45
N HIS A 457 -15.05 11.00 -0.35
CA HIS A 457 -14.21 11.71 -1.31
C HIS A 457 -14.98 11.80 -2.63
N LEU A 458 -15.16 13.03 -3.13
CA LEU A 458 -15.84 13.34 -4.39
C LEU A 458 -14.85 13.93 -5.39
N PHE A 459 -14.99 13.55 -6.65
CA PHE A 459 -14.11 13.98 -7.75
C PHE A 459 -14.95 14.44 -8.95
N PRO A 460 -14.43 15.33 -9.81
CA PRO A 460 -15.07 15.61 -11.08
C PRO A 460 -15.05 14.39 -11.99
N VAL A 461 -16.18 14.07 -12.65
CA VAL A 461 -16.24 13.00 -13.66
C VAL A 461 -15.47 13.44 -14.91
N ASP A 462 -15.75 14.65 -15.38
CA ASP A 462 -15.00 15.35 -16.41
C ASP A 462 -14.21 16.51 -15.77
N HIS A 463 -12.89 16.39 -15.78
CA HIS A 463 -11.97 17.37 -15.19
C HIS A 463 -11.88 18.70 -15.95
N THR A 464 -12.45 18.74 -17.18
CA THR A 464 -12.50 19.94 -18.02
C THR A 464 -13.75 20.78 -17.80
N GLN A 465 -14.76 20.21 -17.14
CA GLN A 465 -16.04 20.86 -16.84
C GLN A 465 -16.09 21.38 -15.40
N GLU A 466 -16.93 22.40 -15.18
CA GLU A 466 -17.27 22.80 -13.81
C GLU A 466 -17.96 21.65 -13.07
N TRP A 467 -17.76 21.60 -11.76
CA TRP A 467 -18.36 20.60 -10.89
C TRP A 467 -18.82 21.26 -9.60
N MET A 468 -19.83 20.68 -8.96
CA MET A 468 -20.44 21.26 -7.76
C MET A 468 -20.90 20.15 -6.82
N VAL A 469 -20.56 20.30 -5.54
CA VAL A 469 -20.92 19.34 -4.50
C VAL A 469 -22.12 19.86 -3.72
N GLU A 470 -23.21 19.11 -3.79
CA GLU A 470 -24.40 19.30 -2.97
C GLU A 470 -24.65 18.00 -2.21
N CYS A 471 -24.59 18.07 -0.88
CA CYS A 471 -24.86 16.94 0.00
C CYS A 471 -26.03 17.28 0.91
N THR A 472 -27.04 16.42 0.95
CA THR A 472 -28.14 16.45 1.90
C THR A 472 -28.04 15.27 2.85
N GLU A 473 -28.28 15.54 4.13
CA GLU A 473 -28.20 14.56 5.20
C GLU A 473 -29.59 14.23 5.77
N SER A 474 -29.83 12.95 6.04
CA SER A 474 -31.05 12.47 6.69
C SER A 474 -30.74 11.33 7.66
N PHE A 475 -31.58 11.18 8.68
CA PHE A 475 -31.54 10.02 9.56
C PHE A 475 -32.23 8.84 8.89
N ASN A 476 -31.67 7.65 9.06
CA ASN A 476 -32.37 6.41 8.71
C ASN A 476 -33.32 5.99 9.82
#